data_AF-A0A921LDI6-F1
#
_entry.id   AF-A0A921LDI6-F1
#
_cell.length_a   1.000
_cell.length_b   1.000
_cell.length_c   1.000
_cell.angle_alpha   90.00
_cell.angle_beta   90.00
_cell.angle_gamma   90.00
#
_symmetry.space_group_name_H-M   'P 1'
#
loop_
_entity.id
_entity.type
_entity.pdbx_description
1 polymer ?
#
loop_
_entity_poly.entity_id
_entity_poly.type
_entity_poly.pdbx_seq_one_letter_code
_entity_poly.pdbx_strand_id
1 'polypeptide(L)' 'GKARFVWMPLIPGAWYAFVTITYIVNAKIGFNVPWGAAYVIGIVAAAAYVGLILWYGKKRAARKAQKA' A
#
# COMPACT_ATOMS: atom_id res chain seq x y z
N GLY A 1 -11.92 6.95 19.10
CA GLY A 1 -11.28 5.67 18.69
C GLY A 1 -9.95 5.90 18.00
N LYS A 2 -9.03 4.91 18.02
CA LYS A 2 -7.67 5.02 17.45
C LYS A 2 -7.63 5.20 15.92
N ALA A 3 -8.74 4.96 15.21
CA ALA A 3 -8.85 5.05 13.75
C ALA A 3 -8.45 6.42 13.16
N ARG A 4 -8.67 7.53 13.89
CA ARG A 4 -8.29 8.88 13.44
C ARG A 4 -6.79 9.08 13.23
N PHE A 5 -5.95 8.19 13.76
CA PHE A 5 -4.48 8.27 13.65
C PHE A 5 -3.92 7.33 12.58
N VAL A 6 -4.78 6.60 11.85
CA VAL A 6 -4.36 5.61 10.83
C VAL A 6 -3.61 6.24 9.66
N TRP A 7 -3.86 7.51 9.36
CA TRP A 7 -3.14 8.23 8.30
C TRP A 7 -1.62 8.35 8.59
N MET A 8 -1.22 8.44 9.85
CA MET A 8 0.17 8.66 10.25
C MET A 8 1.11 7.50 9.85
N PRO A 9 0.78 6.22 10.08
CA PRO A 9 1.56 5.10 9.53
C PRO A 9 1.27 4.80 8.06
N LEU A 10 0.10 5.20 7.52
CA LEU A 10 -0.23 4.94 6.11
C LEU A 10 0.62 5.74 5.13
N ILE A 11 0.98 6.98 5.44
CA ILE A 11 1.83 7.82 4.59
C ILE A 11 3.20 7.16 4.33
N PRO A 12 4.02 6.84 5.36
CA PRO A 12 5.30 6.17 5.14
C PRO A 12 5.11 4.77 4.55
N GLY A 13 4.08 4.02 4.98
CA GLY A 13 3.81 2.69 4.43
C GLY A 13 3.49 2.70 2.93
N ALA A 14 2.67 3.65 2.46
CA ALA A 14 2.35 3.81 1.06
C ALA A 14 3.57 4.24 0.24
N TRP A 15 4.40 5.12 0.79
CA TRP A 15 5.66 5.54 0.16
C TRP A 15 6.63 4.36 -0.01
N TYR A 16 6.83 3.56 1.04
CA TYR A 16 7.70 2.37 0.95
C TYR A 16 7.17 1.39 -0.09
N ALA A 17 5.87 1.10 -0.11
CA ALA A 17 5.27 0.24 -1.14
C ALA A 17 5.51 0.80 -2.56
N PHE A 18 5.27 2.10 -2.77
CA PHE A 18 5.50 2.76 -4.05
C PHE A 18 6.96 2.62 -4.52
N VAL A 19 7.91 3.00 -3.67
CA VAL A 19 9.34 2.97 -3.98
C VAL A 19 9.77 1.53 -4.27
N THR A 20 9.50 0.60 -3.35
CA THR A 20 9.91 -0.80 -3.51
C THR A 20 9.40 -1.40 -4.82
N ILE A 21 8.12 -1.19 -5.16
CA ILE A 21 7.54 -1.77 -6.37
C ILE A 21 8.09 -1.10 -7.62
N THR A 22 8.24 0.23 -7.63
CA THR A 22 8.81 0.97 -8.77
C THR A 22 10.22 0.46 -9.11
N TYR A 23 11.08 0.28 -8.10
CA TYR A 23 12.44 -0.19 -8.32
C TYR A 23 12.52 -1.66 -8.72
N ILE A 24 11.66 -2.52 -8.18
CA ILE A 24 11.58 -3.94 -8.61
C ILE A 24 11.16 -4.03 -10.08
N VAL A 25 10.18 -3.21 -10.50
CA VAL A 25 9.65 -3.20 -11.86
C VAL A 25 10.65 -2.58 -12.85
N ASN A 26 11.42 -1.57 -12.42
CA ASN A 26 12.48 -0.98 -13.25
C ASN A 26 13.77 -1.81 -13.28
N ALA A 27 13.95 -2.79 -12.38
CA ALA A 27 15.20 -3.53 -12.23
C ALA A 27 15.74 -4.06 -13.57
N LYS A 28 17.03 -3.81 -13.83
CA LYS A 28 17.71 -4.19 -15.08
C LYS A 28 17.72 -5.70 -15.32
N ILE A 29 17.81 -6.48 -14.25
CA ILE A 29 17.73 -7.95 -14.26
C ILE A 29 16.39 -8.30 -13.62
N GLY A 30 15.33 -8.28 -14.41
CA GLY A 30 13.94 -8.38 -13.95
C GLY A 30 12.96 -7.98 -15.05
N PHE A 31 11.95 -7.18 -14.71
CA PHE A 31 10.95 -6.71 -15.67
C PHE A 31 11.47 -5.63 -16.64
N ASN A 32 12.57 -4.95 -16.28
CA ASN A 32 13.26 -3.93 -17.10
C ASN A 32 12.31 -2.93 -17.79
N VAL A 33 11.28 -2.51 -17.04
CA VAL A 33 10.28 -1.57 -17.54
C VAL A 33 10.84 -0.15 -17.45
N PRO A 34 10.66 0.70 -18.47
CA PRO A 34 11.07 2.11 -18.42
C PRO A 34 10.47 2.83 -17.22
N TRP A 35 11.21 3.80 -16.66
CA TRP A 35 10.84 4.54 -15.46
C TRP A 35 9.39 5.08 -15.47
N GLY A 36 8.93 5.64 -16.59
CA GLY A 36 7.56 6.17 -16.70
C GLY A 36 6.49 5.12 -16.41
N ALA A 37 6.60 3.94 -17.01
CA ALA A 37 5.67 2.84 -16.77
C ALA A 37 5.85 2.20 -15.39
N ALA A 38 7.10 2.10 -14.90
CA ALA A 38 7.39 1.61 -13.56
C ALA A 38 6.75 2.49 -12.47
N TYR A 39 6.78 3.82 -12.63
CA TYR A 39 6.13 4.76 -11.71
C TYR A 39 4.60 4.58 -11.69
N VAL A 40 3.97 4.41 -12.87
CA VAL A 40 2.52 4.17 -12.95
C VAL A 40 2.15 2.88 -12.21
N ILE A 41 2.90 1.80 -12.44
CA ILE A 41 2.67 0.51 -11.75
C ILE A 41 2.87 0.67 -10.24
N GLY A 42 3.92 1.37 -9.81
CA GLY A 42 4.17 1.66 -8.40
C GLY A 42 3.01 2.41 -7.74
N ILE A 43 2.46 3.44 -8.40
CA ILE A 43 1.33 4.22 -7.87
C ILE A 43 0.09 3.33 -7.73
N VAL A 44 -0.24 2.54 -8.76
CA VAL A 44 -1.39 1.63 -8.73
C VAL A 44 -1.24 0.61 -7.59
N ALA A 45 -0.06 0.04 -7.43
CA ALA A 45 0.19 -0.94 -6.39
C ALA A 45 0.19 -0.34 -4.98
N ALA A 46 0.69 0.89 -4.80
CA ALA A 46 0.61 1.61 -3.53
C ALA A 46 -0.85 1.94 -3.16
N ALA A 47 -1.67 2.37 -4.14
CA ALA A 47 -3.10 2.59 -3.93
C ALA A 47 -3.83 1.30 -3.54
N ALA A 48 -3.52 0.19 -4.21
CA ALA A 48 -4.06 -1.14 -3.85
C ALA A 48 -3.64 -1.56 -2.42
N TYR A 49 -2.37 -1.37 -2.05
CA TYR A 49 -1.86 -1.66 -0.72
C TYR A 49 -2.60 -0.88 0.38
N VAL A 50 -2.77 0.44 0.19
CA VAL A 50 -3.54 1.29 1.13
C VAL A 50 -5.00 0.86 1.20
N GLY A 51 -5.64 0.60 0.05
CA GLY A 51 -7.03 0.13 -0.02
C GLY A 51 -7.24 -1.18 0.74
N LEU A 52 -6.33 -2.14 0.59
CA LEU A 52 -6.36 -3.42 1.30
C LEU A 52 -6.20 -3.24 2.81
N ILE A 53 -5.30 -2.36 3.26
CA ILE A 53 -5.13 -2.07 4.70
C ILE A 53 -6.41 -1.47 5.29
N LEU A 54 -7.01 -0.49 4.62
CA LEU A 54 -8.23 0.14 5.09
C LEU A 54 -9.40 -0.85 5.15
N TRP A 55 -9.58 -1.66 4.11
CA TRP A 55 -10.62 -2.69 4.06
C TRP A 55 -10.44 -3.75 5.15
N TYR A 56 -9.24 -4.32 5.24
CA TYR A 56 -8.94 -5.37 6.22
C TYR A 56 -9.03 -4.82 7.66
N GLY A 57 -8.53 -3.60 7.89
CA GLY A 57 -8.64 -2.90 9.17
C GLY A 57 -10.09 -2.73 9.62
N LYS A 58 -10.98 -2.28 8.72
CA LYS A 58 -12.44 -2.17 8.99
C LYS A 58 -13.06 -3.53 9.31
N LYS A 59 -12.77 -4.55 8.49
CA LYS A 59 -13.31 -5.91 8.69
C LYS A 59 -12.84 -6.54 10.00
N ARG A 60 -11.58 -6.32 10.38
CA ARG A 60 -11.01 -6.78 11.66
C ARG A 60 -11.63 -6.06 12.85
N ALA A 61 -11.86 -4.75 12.75
CA ALA A 61 -12.50 -3.97 13.80
C ALA A 61 -13.94 -4.44 14.05
N ALA A 62 -14.73 -4.66 12.99
CA ALA A 62 -16.08 -5.21 13.10
C ALA A 62 -16.11 -6.59 13.78
N ARG A 63 -15.21 -7.50 13.39
CA ARG A 63 -15.08 -8.83 14.02
C ARG A 63 -14.69 -8.76 15.50
N LYS A 64 -13.86 -7.79 15.89
CA LYS A 64 -13.52 -7.58 17.31
C LYS A 64 -14.72 -7.05 18.10
N ALA A 65 -15.50 -6.15 17.52
CA ALA A 65 -16.70 -5.60 18.17
C ALA A 65 -17.79 -6.67 18.37
N GLN A 66 -17.93 -7.64 17.47
CA GLN A 66 -18.86 -8.77 17.65
C GLN A 66 -18.47 -9.76 18.75
N LYS A 67 -17.20 -9.76 19.16
CA LYS A 67 -16.65 -10.68 20.18
C LYS A 67 -16.51 -10.02 21.56
N ALA A 68 -16.75 -8.72 21.65
CA ALA A 68 -16.74 -7.94 22.89
C ALA A 68 -18.18 -7.82 23.41
#